data_AF-E3GDX3-F1
#
_entry.id   AF-E3GDX3-F1
#
_cell.length_a   1.000
_cell.length_b   1.000
_cell.length_c   1.000
_cell.angle_alpha   90.00
_cell.angle_beta   90.00
_cell.angle_gamma   90.00
#
_symmetry.space_group_name_H-M   'P 1'
#
loop_
_entity.id
_entity.type
_entity.pdbx_description
1 polymer ?
#
loop_
_entity_poly.entity_id
_entity_poly.type
_entity_poly.pdbx_seq_one_letter_code
_entity_poly.pdbx_strand_id
1 'polypeptide(L)'
;MEFRFETELGGKNAVFELRTAPLTDEDAAKKTTLRGYKCEQVMVNGEALKNPAFISCYAETNKKEGPALCFKFGMAKWIEEQFGIENKKGQALYVAIPESVQAAYLEQIESLDKEIEELQAEAEKRRDENDKNVRDDDIIELSYSPRFVGVRYPFDSNREKAESKIWSQFDGNLDLDDWIEVHLEPYCVGLGCGCAKKYKVPYREYAALLDAYKAQL
;
A
#
# COMPACT_ATOMS: atom_id res chain seq x y z
N MET A 1 1.09 14.06 6.43
CA MET A 1 0.15 15.05 5.85
C MET A 1 -0.92 15.39 6.87
N GLU A 2 -1.17 16.68 7.08
CA GLU A 2 -2.30 17.22 7.84
C GLU A 2 -3.09 18.15 6.92
N PHE A 3 -4.38 17.86 6.72
CA PHE A 3 -5.18 18.56 5.73
C PHE A 3 -6.59 18.83 6.25
N ARG A 4 -7.09 20.05 6.04
CA ARG A 4 -8.43 20.46 6.45
C ARG A 4 -9.18 21.06 5.27
N PHE A 5 -10.44 20.68 5.09
CA PHE A 5 -11.32 21.29 4.10
C PHE A 5 -12.78 21.24 4.52
N GLU A 6 -13.59 22.07 3.86
CA GLU A 6 -15.03 22.15 4.08
C GLU A 6 -15.76 21.79 2.77
N THR A 7 -16.82 21.01 2.86
CA THR A 7 -17.64 20.62 1.71
C THR A 7 -19.10 20.47 2.12
N GLU A 8 -20.00 20.42 1.15
CA GLU A 8 -21.43 20.16 1.41
C GLU A 8 -21.74 18.68 1.14
N LEU A 9 -22.37 18.03 2.12
CA LEU A 9 -22.89 16.67 2.01
C LEU A 9 -24.36 16.66 2.43
N GLY A 10 -25.24 16.23 1.52
CA GLY A 10 -26.67 16.10 1.80
C GLY A 10 -27.34 17.42 2.22
N GLY A 11 -26.89 18.56 1.69
CA GLY A 11 -27.39 19.88 2.07
C GLY A 11 -26.88 20.40 3.41
N LYS A 12 -25.87 19.76 4.02
CA LYS A 12 -25.24 20.18 5.26
C LYS A 12 -23.75 20.41 5.07
N ASN A 13 -23.20 21.39 5.78
CA ASN A 13 -21.76 21.62 5.80
C ASN A 13 -21.04 20.53 6.60
N ALA A 14 -19.95 20.03 6.03
CA ALA A 14 -19.04 19.06 6.61
C ALA A 14 -17.61 19.64 6.59
N VAL A 15 -17.00 19.74 7.76
CA VAL A 15 -15.58 20.10 7.93
C VAL A 15 -14.80 18.83 8.18
N PHE A 16 -13.87 18.50 7.29
CA PHE A 16 -12.98 17.36 7.43
C PHE A 16 -11.60 17.84 7.88
N GLU A 17 -11.05 17.18 8.89
CA GLU A 17 -9.67 17.33 9.32
C GLU A 17 -9.00 15.95 9.29
N LEU A 18 -7.91 15.87 8.54
CA LEU A 18 -7.26 14.62 8.19
C LEU A 18 -5.82 14.65 8.65
N ARG A 19 -5.38 13.51 9.17
CA ARG A 19 -3.97 13.22 9.40
C ARG A 19 -3.66 11.85 8.84
N THR A 20 -2.73 11.79 7.89
CA THR A 20 -2.24 10.53 7.36
C THR A 20 -1.38 9.83 8.41
N ALA A 21 -1.39 8.50 8.39
CA ALA A 21 -0.43 7.75 9.20
C ALA A 21 1.01 8.04 8.74
N PRO A 22 1.99 7.95 9.65
CA PRO A 22 3.40 7.90 9.25
C PRO A 22 3.62 6.80 8.23
N LEU A 23 4.41 7.09 7.19
CA LEU A 23 4.76 6.09 6.20
C LEU A 23 5.64 5.01 6.83
N THR A 24 5.37 3.77 6.45
CA THR A 24 6.13 2.60 6.88
C THR A 24 6.87 1.99 5.71
N ASP A 25 7.86 1.13 5.99
CA ASP A 25 8.50 0.31 4.95
C ASP A 25 7.46 -0.52 4.16
N GLU A 26 6.30 -0.86 4.75
CA GLU A 26 5.23 -1.55 4.04
C GLU A 26 4.47 -0.67 3.04
N ASP A 27 4.44 0.65 3.25
CA ASP A 27 3.76 1.59 2.35
C ASP A 27 4.62 1.85 1.12
N ALA A 28 5.94 1.94 1.31
CA ALA A 28 6.92 1.87 0.23
C ALA A 28 6.73 0.61 -0.62
N ALA A 29 6.27 -0.47 0.01
CA ALA A 29 6.05 -1.75 -0.63
C ALA A 29 4.69 -1.91 -1.37
N LYS A 30 3.83 -0.90 -1.40
CA LYS A 30 2.45 -1.04 -1.95
C LYS A 30 2.06 0.02 -2.98
N LYS A 31 3.03 0.78 -3.52
CA LYS A 31 2.81 1.95 -4.41
C LYS A 31 1.91 1.68 -5.63
N THR A 32 1.75 0.42 -6.02
CA THR A 32 1.31 0.01 -7.36
C THR A 32 -0.21 -0.09 -7.55
N THR A 33 -1.04 -0.09 -6.51
CA THR A 33 -2.49 -0.35 -6.68
C THR A 33 -3.39 0.73 -6.07
N LEU A 34 -3.20 1.97 -6.56
CA LEU A 34 -3.98 3.20 -6.30
C LEU A 34 -3.31 4.09 -5.24
N ARG A 35 -3.09 5.37 -5.58
CA ARG A 35 -2.49 6.44 -4.76
C ARG A 35 -3.39 6.83 -3.57
N GLY A 36 -3.69 5.87 -2.72
CA GLY A 36 -4.58 5.98 -1.57
C GLY A 36 -3.79 5.87 -0.27
N TYR A 37 -3.72 6.96 0.49
CA TYR A 37 -3.01 7.02 1.77
C TYR A 37 -3.95 6.76 2.94
N LYS A 38 -3.59 5.85 3.85
CA LYS A 38 -4.40 5.60 5.04
C LYS A 38 -4.35 6.77 6.01
N CYS A 39 -5.50 7.11 6.57
CA CYS A 39 -5.60 8.09 7.64
C CYS A 39 -5.27 7.45 9.00
N GLU A 40 -4.44 8.12 9.79
CA GLU A 40 -4.27 7.84 11.23
C GLU A 40 -5.39 8.50 12.04
N GLN A 41 -5.85 9.67 11.60
CA GLN A 41 -6.94 10.39 12.25
C GLN A 41 -7.82 11.08 11.21
N VAL A 42 -9.13 11.03 11.44
CA VAL A 42 -10.11 11.80 10.69
C VAL A 42 -11.08 12.41 11.69
N MET A 43 -11.27 13.72 11.64
CA MET A 43 -12.32 14.41 12.36
C MET A 43 -13.32 14.99 11.38
N VAL A 44 -14.60 14.92 11.75
CA VAL A 44 -15.71 15.48 10.99
C VAL A 44 -16.48 16.42 11.90
N ASN A 45 -16.56 17.70 11.55
CA ASN A 45 -17.17 18.74 12.40
C ASN A 45 -16.61 18.75 13.84
N GLY A 46 -15.32 18.49 14.00
CA GLY A 46 -14.64 18.42 15.31
C GLY A 46 -14.79 17.08 16.05
N GLU A 47 -15.54 16.11 15.52
CA GLU A 47 -15.67 14.78 16.12
C GLU A 47 -14.72 13.77 15.48
N ALA A 48 -13.86 13.14 16.29
CA ALA A 48 -12.94 12.11 15.81
C ALA A 48 -13.66 10.80 15.48
N LEU A 49 -13.38 10.24 14.30
CA LEU A 49 -13.91 8.95 13.86
C LEU A 49 -13.21 7.80 14.56
N LYS A 50 -13.99 6.78 14.97
CA LYS A 50 -13.49 5.65 15.77
C LYS A 50 -12.58 4.68 15.00
N ASN A 51 -12.69 4.61 13.67
CA ASN A 51 -11.93 3.65 12.86
C ASN A 51 -11.34 4.31 11.59
N PRO A 52 -10.34 5.20 11.72
CA PRO A 52 -9.76 5.94 10.60
C PRO A 52 -9.03 5.04 9.59
N ALA A 53 -8.64 3.83 9.98
CA ALA A 53 -8.02 2.83 9.10
C ALA A 53 -8.90 2.38 7.92
N PHE A 54 -10.21 2.65 7.96
CA PHE A 54 -11.14 2.43 6.85
C PHE A 54 -11.34 3.65 5.94
N ILE A 55 -10.46 4.65 6.08
CA ILE A 55 -10.51 5.90 5.33
C ILE A 55 -9.20 6.04 4.57
N SER A 56 -9.30 6.38 3.29
CA SER A 56 -8.14 6.55 2.41
C SER A 56 -8.23 7.86 1.64
N CYS A 57 -7.12 8.60 1.60
CA CYS A 57 -6.93 9.83 0.86
C CYS A 57 -6.40 9.51 -0.54
N TYR A 58 -7.21 9.74 -1.57
CA TYR A 58 -6.85 9.46 -2.96
C TYR A 58 -6.47 10.73 -3.72
N ALA A 59 -5.37 10.67 -4.48
CA ALA A 59 -5.05 11.68 -5.51
C ALA A 59 -6.02 11.58 -6.70
N GLU A 60 -6.40 10.36 -7.06
CA GLU A 60 -7.31 10.03 -8.14
C GLU A 60 -8.05 8.73 -7.77
N THR A 61 -9.35 8.68 -8.07
CA THR A 61 -10.15 7.46 -7.89
C THR A 61 -10.08 6.58 -9.15
N ASN A 62 -10.45 5.30 -9.05
CA ASN A 62 -10.52 4.39 -10.21
C ASN A 62 -11.49 4.88 -11.32
N LYS A 63 -12.33 5.88 -11.00
CA LYS A 63 -13.25 6.51 -11.94
C LYS A 63 -12.69 7.77 -12.60
N LYS A 64 -11.46 8.17 -12.26
CA LYS A 64 -10.80 9.42 -12.73
C LYS A 64 -11.60 10.69 -12.42
N GLU A 65 -12.33 10.69 -11.30
CA GLU A 65 -13.20 11.79 -10.87
C GLU A 65 -12.45 12.82 -10.00
N GLY A 66 -11.12 12.80 -10.02
CA GLY A 66 -10.27 13.69 -9.21
C GLY A 66 -9.99 13.17 -7.79
N PRO A 67 -9.38 14.01 -6.93
CA PRO A 67 -9.01 13.64 -5.56
C PRO A 67 -10.24 13.49 -4.67
N ALA A 68 -10.22 12.48 -3.81
CA ALA A 68 -11.34 12.16 -2.93
C ALA A 68 -10.90 11.45 -1.64
N LEU A 69 -11.73 11.57 -0.61
CA LEU A 69 -11.72 10.67 0.53
C LEU A 69 -12.60 9.46 0.25
N CYS A 70 -12.08 8.27 0.51
CA CYS A 70 -12.83 7.02 0.39
C CYS A 70 -13.12 6.46 1.77
N PHE A 71 -14.39 6.39 2.14
CA PHE A 71 -14.87 5.78 3.37
C PHE A 71 -15.37 4.36 3.07
N LYS A 72 -14.84 3.37 3.79
CA LYS A 72 -15.23 1.95 3.63
C LYS A 72 -16.03 1.46 4.84
N PHE A 73 -16.85 0.44 4.60
CA PHE A 73 -17.59 -0.30 5.64
C PHE A 73 -18.43 0.63 6.55
N GLY A 74 -18.32 0.43 7.88
CA GLY A 74 -19.08 1.19 8.87
C GLY A 74 -18.83 2.69 8.86
N MET A 75 -17.71 3.18 8.29
CA MET A 75 -17.46 4.62 8.17
C MET A 75 -18.31 5.27 7.08
N ALA A 76 -18.55 4.59 5.97
CA ALA A 76 -19.46 5.08 4.93
C ALA A 76 -20.88 5.27 5.50
N LYS A 77 -21.38 4.26 6.22
CA LYS A 77 -22.70 4.29 6.88
C LYS A 77 -22.81 5.42 7.91
N TRP A 78 -21.74 5.68 8.67
CA TRP A 78 -21.74 6.78 9.63
C TRP A 78 -21.88 8.14 8.93
N ILE A 79 -21.15 8.38 7.83
CA ILE A 79 -21.27 9.61 7.05
C ILE A 79 -22.68 9.73 6.44
N GLU A 80 -23.25 8.64 5.91
CA GLU A 80 -24.63 8.59 5.42
C GLU A 80 -25.64 9.05 6.48
N GLU A 81 -25.52 8.54 7.71
CA GLU A 81 -26.41 8.88 8.83
C GLU A 81 -26.27 10.33 9.29
N GLN A 82 -25.04 10.86 9.38
CA GLN A 82 -24.80 12.23 9.82
C GLN A 82 -25.32 13.27 8.82
N PHE A 83 -25.06 13.03 7.53
CA PHE A 83 -25.32 14.01 6.47
C PHE A 83 -26.60 13.74 5.70
N GLY A 84 -27.30 12.62 5.96
CA GLY A 84 -28.55 12.29 5.27
C GLY A 84 -28.35 12.01 3.79
N ILE A 85 -27.21 11.41 3.42
CA ILE A 85 -26.88 11.04 2.04
C ILE A 85 -27.14 9.56 1.80
N GLU A 86 -27.59 9.21 0.60
CA GLU A 86 -27.78 7.82 0.20
C GLU A 86 -26.56 7.32 -0.57
N ASN A 87 -25.97 6.23 -0.08
CA ASN A 87 -24.99 5.46 -0.83
C ASN A 87 -25.38 3.97 -0.83
N LYS A 88 -24.93 3.25 -1.87
CA LYS A 88 -25.36 1.87 -2.08
C LYS A 88 -24.80 0.99 -0.97
N LYS A 89 -25.67 0.18 -0.38
CA LYS A 89 -25.31 -0.75 0.69
C LYS A 89 -24.09 -1.61 0.29
N GLY A 90 -23.06 -1.57 1.11
CA GLY A 90 -21.82 -2.32 0.89
C GLY A 90 -20.83 -1.67 -0.09
N GLN A 91 -21.14 -0.50 -0.65
CA GLN A 91 -20.21 0.26 -1.46
C GLN A 91 -19.42 1.27 -0.62
N ALA A 92 -18.18 1.54 -1.05
CA ALA A 92 -17.40 2.63 -0.48
C ALA A 92 -18.01 3.98 -0.88
N LEU A 93 -18.04 4.91 0.08
CA LEU A 93 -18.46 6.28 -0.16
C LEU A 93 -17.25 7.12 -0.54
N TYR A 94 -17.38 7.92 -1.60
CA TYR A 94 -16.35 8.85 -2.04
C TYR A 94 -16.82 10.28 -1.79
N VAL A 95 -16.04 11.06 -1.05
CA VAL A 95 -16.25 12.49 -0.82
C VAL A 95 -15.20 13.23 -1.62
N ALA A 96 -15.61 13.96 -2.65
CA ALA A 96 -14.70 14.74 -3.48
C ALA A 96 -14.05 15.87 -2.67
N ILE A 97 -12.77 16.11 -2.93
CA ILE A 97 -12.07 17.29 -2.41
C ILE A 97 -12.51 18.51 -3.23
N PRO A 98 -12.98 19.61 -2.62
CA PRO A 98 -13.44 20.80 -3.35
C PRO A 98 -12.33 21.44 -4.19
N GLU A 99 -12.66 21.89 -5.41
CA GLU A 99 -11.72 22.50 -6.35
C GLU A 99 -10.87 23.63 -5.73
N SER A 100 -11.47 24.41 -4.82
CA SER A 100 -10.81 25.51 -4.12
C SER A 100 -9.58 25.10 -3.30
N VAL A 101 -9.48 23.83 -2.92
CA VAL A 101 -8.38 23.29 -2.11
C VAL A 101 -7.68 22.08 -2.74
N GLN A 102 -8.11 21.64 -3.93
CA GLN A 102 -7.55 20.46 -4.61
C GLN A 102 -6.04 20.59 -4.86
N ALA A 103 -5.57 21.76 -5.30
CA ALA A 103 -4.14 21.96 -5.58
C ALA A 103 -3.28 21.74 -4.32
N ALA A 104 -3.66 22.33 -3.19
CA ALA A 104 -2.97 22.18 -1.91
C ALA A 104 -3.04 20.73 -1.39
N TYR A 105 -4.17 20.04 -1.62
CA TYR A 105 -4.30 18.63 -1.29
C TYR A 105 -3.34 17.77 -2.12
N LEU A 106 -3.30 17.97 -3.43
CA LEU A 106 -2.43 17.21 -4.34
C LEU A 106 -0.95 17.46 -4.07
N GLU A 107 -0.56 18.68 -3.70
CA GLU A 107 0.81 18.99 -3.27
C GLU A 107 1.23 18.18 -2.04
N GLN A 108 0.36 18.05 -1.03
CA GLN A 108 0.64 17.21 0.14
C GLN A 108 0.73 15.73 -0.23
N ILE A 109 -0.11 15.26 -1.16
CA ILE A 109 -0.05 13.88 -1.66
C ILE A 109 1.26 13.64 -2.43
N GLU A 110 1.70 14.58 -3.26
CA GLU A 110 2.97 14.48 -3.98
C GLU A 110 4.17 14.43 -3.03
N SER A 111 4.10 15.15 -1.89
CA SER A 111 5.12 15.05 -0.85
C SER A 111 5.20 13.64 -0.25
N LEU A 112 4.06 12.97 -0.07
CA LEU A 112 4.04 11.58 0.41
C LEU A 112 4.55 10.61 -0.66
N ASP A 113 4.25 10.87 -1.94
CA ASP A 113 4.78 10.07 -3.06
C ASP A 113 6.32 10.13 -3.07
N LYS A 114 6.92 11.30 -2.81
CA LYS A 114 8.38 11.49 -2.71
C LYS A 114 8.99 10.76 -1.51
N GLU A 115 8.38 10.85 -0.34
CA GLU A 115 8.86 10.13 0.85
C GLU A 115 8.79 8.60 0.65
N ILE A 116 7.77 8.10 -0.06
CA ILE A 116 7.70 6.71 -0.49
C ILE A 116 8.87 6.35 -1.42
N GLU A 117 9.21 7.19 -2.39
CA GLU A 117 10.34 6.94 -3.30
C GLU A 117 11.67 6.87 -2.56
N GLU A 118 11.87 7.72 -1.56
CA GLU A 118 13.06 7.68 -0.70
C GLU A 118 13.13 6.39 0.11
N LEU A 119 12.01 5.96 0.71
CA LEU A 119 11.94 4.68 1.42
C LEU A 119 12.19 3.49 0.50
N GLN A 120 11.73 3.54 -0.74
CA GLN A 120 11.99 2.51 -1.76
C GLN A 120 13.48 2.45 -2.13
N ALA A 121 14.12 3.60 -2.34
CA ALA A 121 15.54 3.67 -2.66
C ALA A 121 16.42 3.14 -1.50
N GLU A 122 16.07 3.47 -0.25
CA GLU A 122 16.80 2.96 0.92
C GLU A 122 16.58 1.46 1.12
N ALA A 123 15.37 0.94 0.84
CA ALA A 123 15.10 -0.49 0.83
C ALA A 123 15.94 -1.23 -0.24
N GLU A 124 16.06 -0.67 -1.44
CA GLU A 124 16.90 -1.19 -2.51
C GLU A 124 18.38 -1.21 -2.14
N LYS A 125 18.89 -0.12 -1.55
CA LYS A 125 20.28 -0.06 -1.07
C LYS A 125 20.57 -1.13 -0.02
N ARG A 126 19.66 -1.34 0.94
CA ARG A 126 19.78 -2.42 1.96
C ARG A 126 19.81 -3.80 1.31
N ARG A 127 19.04 -4.03 0.25
CA ARG A 127 19.08 -5.28 -0.53
C ARG A 127 20.45 -5.48 -1.16
N ASP A 128 20.95 -4.49 -1.89
CA ASP A 128 22.24 -4.58 -2.57
C ASP A 128 23.42 -4.79 -1.59
N GLU A 129 23.28 -4.31 -0.35
CA GLU A 129 24.21 -4.62 0.74
C GLU A 129 24.07 -6.05 1.27
N ASN A 130 22.85 -6.55 1.43
CA ASN A 130 22.59 -7.94 1.82
C ASN A 130 23.09 -8.94 0.77
N ASP A 131 22.84 -8.69 -0.52
CA ASP A 131 23.24 -9.54 -1.64
C ASP A 131 24.76 -9.78 -1.69
N LYS A 132 25.58 -8.82 -1.21
CA LYS A 132 27.04 -8.97 -1.10
C LYS A 132 27.48 -9.98 -0.04
N ASN A 133 26.62 -10.25 0.93
CA ASN A 133 26.93 -11.11 2.09
C ASN A 133 26.34 -12.51 1.97
N VAL A 134 25.55 -12.77 0.92
CA VAL A 134 24.95 -14.07 0.62
C VAL A 134 25.90 -14.95 -0.19
N ARG A 135 25.89 -16.25 0.10
CA ARG A 135 26.56 -17.27 -0.72
C ARG A 135 25.56 -17.93 -1.66
N ASP A 136 26.04 -18.42 -2.81
CA ASP A 136 25.19 -19.02 -3.85
C ASP A 136 24.24 -20.13 -3.35
N ASP A 137 24.69 -20.94 -2.40
CA ASP A 137 23.93 -22.07 -1.84
C ASP A 137 23.13 -21.70 -0.58
N ASP A 138 23.18 -20.44 -0.14
CA ASP A 138 22.35 -19.97 0.95
C ASP A 138 20.87 -20.00 0.54
N ILE A 139 20.01 -20.38 1.49
CA ILE A 139 18.57 -20.43 1.25
C ILE A 139 17.93 -19.09 1.57
N ILE A 140 17.26 -18.52 0.57
CA ILE A 140 16.40 -17.35 0.69
C ILE A 140 14.96 -17.82 0.91
N GLU A 141 14.27 -17.20 1.87
CA GLU A 141 12.84 -17.42 2.06
C GLU A 141 12.06 -16.31 1.35
N LEU A 142 11.08 -16.70 0.53
CA LEU A 142 10.16 -15.78 -0.13
C LEU A 142 8.76 -15.98 0.43
N SER A 143 8.01 -14.90 0.62
CA SER A 143 6.59 -14.94 0.99
C SER A 143 5.80 -14.09 0.02
N TYR A 144 4.85 -14.69 -0.70
CA TYR A 144 4.05 -14.01 -1.71
C TYR A 144 2.58 -14.00 -1.36
N SER A 145 1.94 -12.86 -1.58
CA SER A 145 0.50 -12.71 -1.74
C SER A 145 0.22 -11.82 -2.94
N PRO A 146 -0.99 -11.82 -3.51
CA PRO A 146 -1.39 -10.91 -4.60
C PRO A 146 -1.21 -9.40 -4.31
N ARG A 147 -0.79 -9.04 -3.09
CA ARG A 147 -0.58 -7.65 -2.65
C ARG A 147 0.88 -7.34 -2.28
N PHE A 148 1.75 -8.34 -2.14
CA PHE A 148 3.15 -8.14 -1.81
C PHE A 148 3.96 -9.43 -2.01
N VAL A 149 5.24 -9.28 -2.31
CA VAL A 149 6.24 -10.34 -2.14
C VAL A 149 7.29 -9.83 -1.14
N GLY A 150 7.63 -10.66 -0.15
CA GLY A 150 8.68 -10.44 0.83
C GLY A 150 9.82 -11.41 0.63
N VAL A 151 11.05 -10.94 0.85
CA VAL A 151 12.29 -11.71 0.78
C VAL A 151 12.91 -11.74 2.16
N ARG A 152 13.58 -12.83 2.50
CA ARG A 152 14.30 -12.97 3.76
C ARG A 152 15.61 -13.71 3.55
N TYR A 153 16.69 -13.06 3.95
CA TYR A 153 18.05 -13.58 3.91
C TYR A 153 18.38 -14.43 5.15
N PRO A 154 19.29 -15.41 5.05
CA PRO A 154 19.56 -16.38 6.12
C PRO A 154 20.22 -15.76 7.37
N PHE A 155 20.92 -14.64 7.23
CA PHE A 155 21.60 -13.92 8.31
C PHE A 155 20.76 -12.81 8.93
N ASP A 156 19.53 -12.62 8.46
CA ASP A 156 18.61 -11.65 9.03
C ASP A 156 18.06 -12.16 10.38
N SER A 157 18.81 -11.88 11.44
CA SER A 157 18.61 -12.37 12.81
C SER A 157 17.37 -11.78 13.49
N ASN A 158 16.77 -10.72 12.94
CA ASN A 158 15.50 -10.17 13.40
C ASN A 158 14.33 -11.00 12.85
N ARG A 159 14.08 -12.14 13.49
CA ARG A 159 13.04 -13.13 13.13
C ARG A 159 11.63 -12.59 12.91
N GLU A 160 11.32 -11.39 13.40
CA GLU A 160 9.98 -10.81 13.37
C GLU A 160 9.86 -9.44 12.66
N LYS A 161 10.97 -8.80 12.25
CA LYS A 161 10.90 -7.39 11.79
C LYS A 161 11.52 -7.12 10.42
N ALA A 162 12.36 -8.01 9.92
CA ALA A 162 13.04 -7.85 8.64
C ALA A 162 12.56 -8.92 7.66
N GLU A 163 11.25 -9.06 7.51
CA GLU A 163 10.77 -9.34 6.15
C GLU A 163 11.22 -8.12 5.35
N SER A 164 12.29 -8.28 4.58
CA SER A 164 12.64 -7.32 3.55
C SER A 164 11.49 -7.44 2.53
N LYS A 165 10.41 -6.70 2.77
CA LYS A 165 9.22 -6.58 1.91
C LYS A 165 9.59 -5.82 0.65
N ILE A 166 10.52 -6.38 -0.11
CA ILE A 166 11.34 -5.69 -1.13
C ILE A 166 10.87 -6.03 -2.54
N TRP A 167 10.01 -7.02 -2.73
CA TRP A 167 9.43 -7.32 -4.02
C TRP A 167 8.08 -6.60 -4.20
N SER A 168 8.13 -5.28 -4.12
CA SER A 168 7.00 -4.37 -4.28
C SER A 168 7.13 -3.45 -5.49
N GLN A 169 8.30 -3.48 -6.14
CA GLN A 169 8.50 -2.83 -7.44
C GLN A 169 7.76 -3.56 -8.57
N PHE A 170 7.12 -4.68 -8.26
CA PHE A 170 6.29 -5.41 -9.19
C PHE A 170 4.90 -4.79 -9.13
N ASP A 171 4.61 -3.98 -10.14
CA ASP A 171 3.27 -3.50 -10.44
C ASP A 171 2.27 -4.64 -10.29
N GLY A 172 1.02 -4.32 -9.97
CA GLY A 172 -0.11 -5.26 -9.97
C GLY A 172 -0.43 -5.81 -11.37
N ASN A 173 0.59 -6.13 -12.17
CA ASN A 173 0.53 -6.88 -13.39
C ASN A 173 0.13 -8.31 -13.03
N LEU A 174 -0.96 -8.74 -13.67
CA LEU A 174 -1.37 -10.14 -13.76
C LEU A 174 -0.18 -11.05 -14.16
N ASP A 175 0.83 -10.49 -14.83
CA ASP A 175 2.07 -11.18 -15.21
C ASP A 175 2.93 -11.64 -14.03
N LEU A 176 2.90 -10.97 -12.86
CA LEU A 176 3.67 -11.41 -11.69
C LEU A 176 3.10 -12.69 -11.09
N ASP A 177 1.77 -12.78 -11.00
CA ASP A 177 1.09 -13.95 -10.45
C ASP A 177 1.39 -15.19 -11.31
N ASP A 178 1.24 -15.04 -12.63
CA ASP A 178 1.58 -16.08 -13.61
C ASP A 178 3.08 -16.43 -13.56
N TRP A 179 3.96 -15.42 -13.43
CA TRP A 179 5.39 -15.65 -13.34
C TRP A 179 5.77 -16.41 -12.06
N ILE A 180 5.17 -16.08 -10.92
CA ILE A 180 5.39 -16.80 -9.65
C ILE A 180 4.89 -18.25 -9.76
N GLU A 181 3.72 -18.48 -10.38
CA GLU A 181 3.21 -19.84 -10.62
C GLU A 181 4.12 -20.65 -11.55
N VAL A 182 4.72 -20.03 -12.57
CA VAL A 182 5.61 -20.71 -13.51
C VAL A 182 6.99 -20.97 -12.91
N HIS A 183 7.55 -20.01 -12.17
CA HIS A 183 8.97 -20.00 -11.81
C HIS A 183 9.25 -20.30 -10.33
N LEU A 184 8.34 -19.96 -9.42
CA LEU A 184 8.55 -20.17 -7.98
C LEU A 184 7.79 -21.38 -7.42
N GLU A 185 6.74 -21.86 -8.08
CA GLU A 185 5.97 -23.02 -7.62
C GLU A 185 6.81 -24.28 -7.29
N PRO A 186 7.89 -24.62 -8.03
CA PRO A 186 8.77 -25.74 -7.67
C PRO A 186 9.44 -25.61 -6.30
N TYR A 187 9.57 -24.39 -5.79
CA TYR A 187 10.20 -24.06 -4.51
C TYR A 187 9.19 -23.85 -3.38
N CYS A 188 7.91 -24.10 -3.64
CA CYS A 188 6.83 -23.87 -2.67
C CYS A 188 6.95 -24.83 -1.48
N VAL A 189 7.02 -24.26 -0.27
CA VAL A 189 7.10 -25.02 0.99
C VAL A 189 5.81 -24.97 1.80
N GLY A 190 4.76 -24.32 1.28
CA GLY A 190 3.43 -24.29 1.86
C GLY A 190 2.85 -22.89 2.02
N LEU A 191 1.78 -22.80 2.81
CA LEU A 191 1.05 -21.55 3.08
C LEU A 191 1.48 -20.94 4.42
N GLY A 192 1.70 -19.63 4.42
CA GLY A 192 1.87 -18.78 5.58
C GLY A 192 0.56 -18.23 6.14
N CYS A 193 0.66 -17.38 7.18
CA CYS A 193 -0.48 -16.64 7.71
C CYS A 193 -1.12 -15.77 6.60
N GLY A 194 -2.45 -15.77 6.53
CA GLY A 194 -3.18 -14.92 5.56
C GLY A 194 -3.18 -15.43 4.12
N CYS A 195 -2.95 -16.73 3.88
CA CYS A 195 -2.92 -17.38 2.56
C CYS A 195 -1.72 -17.00 1.66
N ALA A 196 -0.66 -16.41 2.22
CA ALA A 196 0.56 -16.15 1.46
C ALA A 196 1.29 -17.47 1.14
N LYS A 197 1.70 -17.71 -0.11
CA LYS A 197 2.58 -18.84 -0.45
C LYS A 197 4.00 -18.55 0.04
N LYS A 198 4.67 -19.55 0.61
CA LYS A 198 6.06 -19.46 1.06
C LYS A 198 6.95 -20.33 0.18
N TYR A 199 8.12 -19.81 -0.16
CA TYR A 199 9.11 -20.50 -0.99
C TYR A 199 10.47 -20.51 -0.32
N LYS A 200 11.26 -21.54 -0.61
CA LYS A 200 12.67 -21.63 -0.22
C LYS A 200 13.52 -21.87 -1.45
N VAL A 201 14.33 -20.88 -1.82
CA VAL A 201 15.09 -20.89 -3.07
C VAL A 201 16.57 -20.71 -2.75
N PRO A 202 17.48 -21.53 -3.31
CA PRO A 202 18.91 -21.23 -3.29
C PRO A 202 19.18 -19.85 -3.89
N TYR A 203 20.05 -19.04 -3.28
CA TYR A 203 20.28 -17.67 -3.71
C TYR A 203 20.67 -17.55 -5.19
N ARG A 204 21.51 -18.47 -5.69
CA ARG A 204 21.88 -18.50 -7.12
C ARG A 204 20.68 -18.57 -8.06
N GLU A 205 19.65 -19.33 -7.67
CA GLU A 205 18.43 -19.54 -8.45
C GLU A 205 17.51 -18.34 -8.27
N TYR A 206 17.41 -17.80 -7.05
CA TYR A 206 16.70 -16.54 -6.80
C TYR A 206 17.28 -15.36 -7.59
N ALA A 207 18.60 -15.21 -7.64
CA ALA A 207 19.27 -14.13 -8.37
C ALA A 207 19.01 -14.23 -9.88
N ALA A 208 19.15 -15.44 -10.45
CA ALA A 208 18.84 -15.68 -11.86
C ALA A 208 17.36 -15.41 -12.19
N LEU A 209 16.46 -15.79 -11.29
CA LEU A 209 15.03 -15.53 -11.38
C LEU A 209 14.71 -14.03 -11.33
N LEU A 210 15.33 -13.28 -10.41
CA LEU A 210 15.17 -11.83 -10.31
C LEU A 210 15.67 -11.12 -11.57
N ASP A 211 16.83 -11.51 -12.10
CA ASP A 211 17.38 -10.95 -13.34
C ASP A 211 16.50 -11.25 -14.55
N ALA A 212 15.99 -12.50 -14.65
CA ALA A 212 15.08 -12.90 -15.71
C ALA A 212 13.77 -12.11 -15.68
N TYR A 213 13.24 -11.85 -14.49
CA TYR A 213 12.05 -11.02 -14.32
C TYR A 213 12.33 -9.54 -14.69
N LYS A 214 13.44 -8.96 -14.20
CA LYS A 214 13.83 -7.57 -14.54
C LYS A 214 14.00 -7.34 -16.04
N ALA A 215 14.44 -8.35 -16.79
CA ALA A 215 14.58 -8.26 -18.24
C ALA A 215 13.24 -8.24 -19.00
N GLN A 216 12.11 -8.56 -18.33
CA GLN A 216 10.76 -8.55 -18.91
C GLN A 216 9.99 -7.24 -18.62
N LEU A 217 10.48 -6.42 -17.69
CA LEU A 217 9.97 -5.09 -17.36
C LEU A 217 10.49 -4.03 -18.35
#